data_AF-A0A0F9RV26-F1
#
_entry.id   AF-A0A0F9RV26-F1
#
_cell.length_a   1.000
_cell.length_b   1.000
_cell.length_c   1.000
_cell.angle_alpha   90.00
_cell.angle_beta   90.00
_cell.angle_gamma   90.00
#
_symmetry.space_group_name_H-M   'P 1'
#
loop_
_entity.id
_entity.type
_entity.pdbx_description
1 polymer ?
#
loop_
_entity_poly.entity_id
_entity_poly.type
_entity_poly.pdbx_seq_one_letter_code
_entity_poly.pdbx_strand_id
1 'polypeptide(L)'
;MKELNKKLAEWRFGKDGVTYGHIIGETLVIYRRTKWIEVDEEWGIEVLEVFTESLDACFKWLVPKAVRLLGNTDLSSDEEAMFKLLGFSLKEFWTRRPMPVSPALALCLAIEKIIDKE
;
A
#
# COMPACT_ATOMS: atom_id res chain seq x y z
N MET A 1 -4.50 -4.27 11.55
CA MET A 1 -5.13 -4.32 10.22
C MET A 1 -5.59 -2.93 9.78
N LYS A 2 -6.49 -2.26 10.51
CA LYS A 2 -6.95 -0.89 10.15
C LYS A 2 -5.81 0.13 10.04
N GLU A 3 -4.94 0.18 11.05
CA GLU A 3 -3.76 1.08 11.03
C GLU A 3 -2.79 0.79 9.88
N LEU A 4 -2.58 -0.47 9.53
CA LEU A 4 -1.73 -0.86 8.40
C LEU A 4 -2.31 -0.37 7.06
N ASN A 5 -3.60 -0.60 6.82
CA ASN A 5 -4.26 -0.11 5.61
C ASN A 5 -4.21 1.42 5.51
N LYS A 6 -4.41 2.13 6.63
CA LYS A 6 -4.30 3.57 6.70
C LYS A 6 -2.87 4.04 6.38
N LYS A 7 -1.85 3.44 7.00
CA LYS A 7 -0.43 3.75 6.72
C LYS A 7 -0.09 3.55 5.24
N LEU A 8 -0.54 2.44 4.64
CA LEU A 8 -0.31 2.13 3.22
C LEU A 8 -1.03 3.12 2.29
N ALA A 9 -2.26 3.52 2.64
CA ALA A 9 -3.01 4.55 1.95
C ALA A 9 -2.31 5.92 2.01
N GLU A 10 -1.94 6.38 3.21
CA GLU A 10 -1.21 7.64 3.40
C GLU A 10 0.12 7.64 2.66
N TRP A 11 0.86 6.53 2.72
CA TRP A 11 2.09 6.39 1.95
C TRP A 11 1.82 6.46 0.45
N ARG A 12 0.77 5.81 -0.05
CA ARG A 12 0.48 5.78 -1.51
C ARG A 12 -0.01 7.12 -2.06
N PHE A 13 -0.90 7.80 -1.33
CA PHE A 13 -1.62 8.98 -1.80
C PHE A 13 -1.09 10.30 -1.21
N GLY A 14 -0.16 10.22 -0.26
CA GLY A 14 0.41 11.36 0.46
C GLY A 14 -0.36 11.70 1.73
N LYS A 15 0.35 12.17 2.77
CA LYS A 15 -0.26 12.57 4.06
C LYS A 15 -1.23 13.74 3.91
N ASP A 16 -0.94 14.67 3.00
CA ASP A 16 -1.83 15.82 2.71
C ASP A 16 -3.01 15.44 1.79
N GLY A 17 -2.95 14.25 1.20
CA GLY A 17 -3.95 13.70 0.29
C GLY A 17 -4.93 12.73 0.95
N VAL A 18 -4.72 12.31 2.20
CA VAL A 18 -5.62 11.38 2.91
C VAL A 18 -6.00 11.99 4.24
N THR A 19 -7.21 12.58 4.31
CA THR A 19 -7.65 13.29 5.52
C THR A 19 -8.34 12.35 6.50
N TYR A 20 -9.01 11.32 6.00
CA TYR A 20 -9.70 10.33 6.83
C TYR A 20 -9.82 9.00 6.08
N GLY A 21 -9.56 7.89 6.77
CA GLY A 21 -9.72 6.54 6.27
C GLY A 21 -10.53 5.72 7.26
N HIS A 22 -11.65 5.15 6.83
CA HIS A 22 -12.38 4.18 7.65
C HIS A 22 -12.77 2.95 6.84
N ILE A 23 -12.86 1.83 7.53
CA ILE A 23 -13.18 0.54 6.92
C ILE A 23 -14.62 0.18 7.23
N ILE A 24 -15.42 -0.04 6.19
CA ILE A 24 -16.79 -0.58 6.26
C ILE A 24 -16.78 -1.94 5.57
N GLY A 25 -16.88 -3.03 6.35
CA GLY A 25 -16.72 -4.38 5.80
C GLY A 25 -15.34 -4.56 5.17
N GLU A 26 -15.31 -4.94 3.89
CA GLU A 26 -14.10 -5.15 3.07
C GLU A 26 -13.68 -3.90 2.28
N THR A 27 -14.31 -2.76 2.56
CA THR A 27 -14.11 -1.50 1.85
C THR A 27 -13.34 -0.50 2.70
N LEU A 28 -12.26 0.05 2.15
CA LEU A 28 -11.49 1.17 2.65
C LEU A 28 -11.97 2.46 1.98
N VAL A 29 -12.69 3.30 2.73
CA VAL A 29 -13.13 4.61 2.24
C VAL A 29 -12.07 5.65 2.58
N ILE A 30 -11.52 6.30 1.56
CA ILE A 30 -10.50 7.35 1.69
C ILE A 30 -11.08 8.68 1.22
N TYR A 31 -10.98 9.69 2.07
CA TYR A 31 -11.27 11.07 1.70
C TYR A 31 -10.00 11.73 1.20
N ARG A 32 -10.03 12.14 -0.08
CA ARG A 32 -8.89 12.74 -0.74
C ARG A 32 -9.14 14.19 -1.07
N ARG A 33 -8.17 15.03 -0.70
CA ARG A 33 -8.10 16.41 -1.19
C ARG A 33 -7.39 16.40 -2.53
N THR A 34 -8.14 16.50 -3.62
CA THR A 34 -7.57 16.63 -4.96
C THR A 34 -7.20 18.09 -5.18
N LYS A 35 -5.90 18.40 -5.14
CA LYS A 35 -5.41 19.74 -5.47
C LYS A 35 -5.39 19.90 -7.00
N TRP A 36 -6.47 20.42 -7.57
CA TRP A 36 -6.48 20.88 -8.96
C TRP A 36 -7.20 22.24 -9.06
N ILE A 37 -6.39 23.24 -9.44
CA ILE A 37 -6.76 24.57 -9.97
C ILE A 37 -7.16 25.60 -8.89
N GLU A 38 -6.53 26.78 -8.98
CA GLU A 38 -6.74 27.97 -8.16
C GLU A 38 -8.18 28.54 -8.27
N VAL A 39 -9.25 27.80 -7.96
CA VAL A 39 -10.57 28.44 -7.76
C VAL A 39 -11.47 27.74 -6.73
N ASP A 40 -11.47 26.41 -6.56
CA ASP A 40 -12.36 25.75 -5.57
C ASP A 40 -11.74 24.47 -4.99
N GLU A 41 -11.85 24.29 -3.67
CA GLU A 41 -11.43 23.05 -3.01
C GLU A 41 -12.47 21.94 -3.24
N GLU A 42 -12.18 21.03 -4.17
CA GLU A 42 -13.04 19.86 -4.42
C GLU A 42 -12.56 18.63 -3.63
N TRP A 43 -13.44 18.09 -2.79
CA TRP A 43 -13.21 16.87 -2.02
C TRP A 43 -13.65 15.65 -2.84
N GLY A 44 -12.72 14.76 -3.15
CA GLY A 44 -13.01 13.47 -3.78
C GLY A 44 -13.16 12.35 -2.75
N ILE A 45 -14.16 11.49 -2.93
CA ILE A 45 -14.30 10.24 -2.17
C ILE A 45 -13.78 9.11 -3.05
N GLU A 46 -12.66 8.51 -2.68
CA GLU A 46 -12.17 7.29 -3.31
C GLU A 46 -12.52 6.09 -2.42
N VAL A 47 -13.26 5.14 -3.01
CA VAL A 47 -13.63 3.89 -2.37
C VAL A 47 -12.68 2.82 -2.87
N LEU A 48 -11.86 2.29 -1.97
CA LEU A 48 -10.87 1.25 -2.26
C LEU A 48 -11.26 -0.05 -1.56
N GLU A 49 -10.76 -1.17 -2.08
CA GLU A 49 -10.76 -2.42 -1.34
C GLU A 49 -9.70 -2.38 -0.24
N VAL A 50 -9.94 -3.13 0.84
CA VAL A 50 -8.97 -3.28 1.93
C VAL A 50 -7.72 -3.98 1.41
N PHE A 51 -6.57 -3.30 1.43
CA PHE A 51 -5.29 -3.84 0.92
C PHE A 51 -4.91 -5.15 1.60
N THR A 52 -5.11 -5.27 2.91
CA THR A 52 -4.75 -6.50 3.64
C THR A 52 -5.61 -7.72 3.29
N GLU A 53 -6.68 -7.52 2.51
CA GLU A 53 -7.65 -8.54 2.11
C GLU A 53 -7.65 -8.77 0.58
N SER A 54 -7.30 -7.75 -0.23
CA SER A 54 -7.26 -7.83 -1.69
C SER A 54 -5.84 -7.71 -2.25
N LEU A 55 -5.36 -8.79 -2.89
CA LEU A 55 -4.12 -8.76 -3.67
C LEU A 55 -4.24 -7.81 -4.85
N ASP A 56 -5.39 -7.79 -5.52
CA ASP A 56 -5.62 -6.93 -6.67
C ASP A 56 -5.49 -5.45 -6.29
N ALA A 57 -6.02 -5.07 -5.11
CA ALA A 57 -5.84 -3.74 -4.57
C ALA A 57 -4.35 -3.41 -4.29
N CYS A 58 -3.61 -4.37 -3.73
CA CYS A 58 -2.17 -4.20 -3.50
C CYS A 58 -1.41 -4.01 -4.81
N PHE A 59 -1.65 -4.85 -5.82
CA PHE A 59 -0.97 -4.80 -7.11
C PHE A 59 -1.34 -3.56 -7.92
N LYS A 60 -2.58 -3.11 -7.85
CA LYS A 60 -3.04 -1.90 -8.52
C LYS A 60 -2.44 -0.64 -7.90
N TRP A 61 -2.44 -0.56 -6.57
CA TRP A 61 -2.16 0.70 -5.88
C TRP A 61 -0.78 0.75 -5.23
N LEU A 62 -0.35 -0.29 -4.53
CA LEU A 62 0.86 -0.25 -3.68
C LEU A 62 2.12 -0.71 -4.43
N VAL A 63 2.04 -1.83 -5.14
CA VAL A 63 3.20 -2.48 -5.81
C VAL A 63 3.93 -1.53 -6.76
N PRO A 64 3.28 -0.75 -7.65
CA PRO A 64 4.00 0.12 -8.58
C PRO A 64 4.88 1.15 -7.89
N LYS A 65 4.42 1.68 -6.73
CA LYS A 65 5.20 2.64 -5.94
C LYS A 65 6.35 1.93 -5.21
N ALA A 66 6.09 0.74 -4.65
CA ALA A 66 7.09 -0.04 -3.93
C ALA A 66 8.25 -0.47 -4.85
N VAL A 67 7.93 -0.92 -6.06
CA VAL A 67 8.91 -1.31 -7.08
C VAL A 67 9.80 -0.13 -7.46
N ARG A 68 9.24 1.06 -7.72
CA ARG A 68 10.04 2.26 -8.01
C ARG A 68 10.98 2.65 -6.87
N LEU A 69 10.50 2.56 -5.62
CA LEU A 69 11.32 2.87 -4.43
C LEU A 69 12.52 1.90 -4.31
N LEU A 70 12.28 0.60 -4.54
CA LEU A 70 13.34 -0.42 -4.54
C LEU A 70 14.30 -0.30 -5.74
N GLY A 71 13.79 0.07 -6.91
CA GLY A 71 14.59 0.34 -8.12
C GLY A 71 15.56 1.50 -7.90
N ASN A 72 15.11 2.58 -7.25
CA ASN A 72 15.94 3.74 -6.98
C ASN A 72 17.06 3.50 -5.95
N THR A 73 16.96 2.45 -5.13
CA THR A 73 17.85 2.25 -3.98
C THR A 73 18.99 1.26 -4.22
N ASP A 74 18.86 0.28 -5.11
CA ASP A 74 19.89 -0.79 -5.24
C ASP A 74 19.79 -1.67 -6.50
N LEU A 75 18.83 -1.47 -7.40
CA LEU A 75 18.52 -2.43 -8.47
C LEU A 75 18.51 -1.79 -9.86
N SER A 76 18.95 -2.55 -10.86
CA SER A 76 19.16 -2.03 -12.21
C SER A 76 17.88 -2.01 -13.06
N SER A 77 16.84 -2.74 -12.65
CA SER A 77 15.56 -2.82 -13.36
C SER A 77 14.34 -2.99 -12.44
N ASP A 78 13.16 -2.60 -12.94
CA ASP A 78 11.86 -2.80 -12.28
C ASP A 78 11.56 -4.30 -12.03
N GLU A 79 12.08 -5.19 -12.89
CA GLU A 79 11.91 -6.64 -12.76
C GLU A 79 12.64 -7.18 -11.53
N GLU A 80 13.91 -6.81 -11.34
CA GLU A 80 14.66 -7.17 -10.14
C GLU A 80 13.99 -6.64 -8.86
N ALA A 81 13.44 -5.42 -8.91
CA ALA A 81 12.73 -4.81 -7.79
C ALA A 81 11.43 -5.55 -7.46
N MET A 82 10.70 -6.02 -8.47
CA MET A 82 9.53 -6.88 -8.30
C MET A 82 9.92 -8.19 -7.62
N PHE A 83 10.97 -8.87 -8.08
CA PHE A 83 11.42 -10.13 -7.46
C PHE A 83 11.86 -9.93 -6.00
N LYS A 84 12.57 -8.85 -5.69
CA LYS A 84 12.97 -8.50 -4.31
C LYS A 84 11.75 -8.27 -3.42
N LEU A 85 10.74 -7.54 -3.91
CA LEU A 85 9.48 -7.31 -3.19
C LEU A 85 8.75 -8.62 -2.89
N LEU A 86 8.60 -9.49 -3.90
CA LEU A 86 7.98 -10.80 -3.71
C LEU A 86 8.76 -11.69 -2.74
N GLY A 87 10.09 -11.62 -2.75
CA GLY A 87 10.94 -12.29 -1.78
C GLY A 87 10.67 -11.85 -0.34
N PHE A 88 10.50 -10.54 -0.11
CA PHE A 88 10.09 -10.02 1.20
C PHE A 88 8.69 -10.48 1.60
N SER A 89 7.73 -10.45 0.67
CA SER A 89 6.37 -10.93 0.91
C SER A 89 6.33 -12.40 1.30
N LEU A 90 7.06 -13.26 0.57
CA LEU A 90 7.19 -14.68 0.89
C LEU A 90 7.80 -14.90 2.28
N LYS A 91 8.82 -14.11 2.63
CA LYS A 91 9.41 -14.17 3.98
C LYS A 91 8.38 -13.83 5.07
N GLU A 92 7.57 -12.78 4.89
CA GLU A 92 6.49 -12.46 5.84
C GLU A 92 5.45 -13.58 5.94
N PHE A 93 5.09 -14.18 4.81
CA PHE A 93 4.15 -15.29 4.76
C PHE A 93 4.65 -16.51 5.56
N TRP A 94 5.94 -16.87 5.43
CA TRP A 94 6.48 -18.06 6.08
C TRP A 94 6.87 -17.86 7.55
N THR A 95 7.34 -16.67 7.92
CA THR A 95 7.83 -16.38 9.28
C THR A 95 6.71 -16.27 10.33
N ARG A 96 5.46 -16.06 9.91
CA ARG A 96 4.32 -15.84 10.83
C ARG A 96 3.54 -17.10 11.21
N ARG A 97 4.09 -18.29 10.97
CA ARG A 97 3.54 -19.55 11.50
C ARG A 97 3.50 -19.53 13.03
N PRO A 98 2.44 -20.05 13.68
CA PRO A 98 1.50 -21.06 13.17
C PRO A 98 0.24 -20.53 12.45
N MET A 99 -0.01 -19.21 12.40
CA MET A 99 -1.19 -18.68 11.69
C MET A 99 -0.87 -18.39 10.23
N PRO A 100 -1.58 -19.00 9.26
CA PRO A 100 -1.47 -18.59 7.86
C PRO A 100 -2.00 -17.16 7.73
N VAL A 101 -1.12 -16.22 7.37
CA VAL A 101 -1.53 -14.87 6.94
C VAL A 101 -1.94 -14.91 5.48
N SER A 102 -2.94 -14.11 5.10
CA SER A 102 -3.32 -14.00 3.68
C SER A 102 -2.13 -13.49 2.85
N PRO A 103 -2.01 -13.89 1.57
CA PRO A 103 -1.00 -13.34 0.67
C PRO A 103 -1.03 -11.80 0.59
N ALA A 104 -2.24 -11.22 0.62
CA ALA A 104 -2.44 -9.77 0.63
C ALA A 104 -1.84 -9.11 1.89
N LEU A 105 -2.08 -9.70 3.07
CA LEU A 105 -1.49 -9.22 4.31
C LEU A 105 0.04 -9.38 4.33
N ALA A 106 0.56 -10.51 3.84
CA ALA A 106 2.00 -10.73 3.75
C ALA A 106 2.68 -9.68 2.85
N LEU A 107 2.06 -9.34 1.71
CA LEU A 107 2.53 -8.29 0.82
C LEU A 107 2.47 -6.91 1.48
N CYS A 108 1.36 -6.58 2.15
CA CYS A 108 1.21 -5.33 2.90
C CYS A 108 2.30 -5.15 3.97
N LEU A 109 2.62 -6.20 4.71
CA LEU A 109 3.66 -6.20 5.74
C LEU A 109 5.07 -6.06 5.15
N ALA A 110 5.32 -6.69 3.99
CA ALA A 110 6.58 -6.52 3.29
C ALA A 110 6.76 -5.06 2.82
N ILE A 111 5.71 -4.46 2.26
CA ILE A 111 5.71 -3.06 1.84
C ILE A 111 5.91 -2.14 3.05
N GLU A 112 5.24 -2.40 4.18
CA GLU A 112 5.45 -1.65 5.42
C GLU A 112 6.93 -1.60 5.83
N LYS A 113 7.63 -2.74 5.79
CA LYS A 113 9.07 -2.79 6.11
C LYS A 113 9.97 -2.06 5.13
N ILE A 114 9.52 -1.87 3.89
CA ILE A 114 10.23 -1.05 2.90
C ILE A 114 10.03 0.42 3.26
N ILE A 115 8.78 0.83 3.58
CA ILE A 115 8.44 2.20 3.98
C ILE A 115 9.24 2.61 5.23
N ASP A 116 9.35 1.74 6.23
CA ASP A 116 10.07 2.05 7.47
C ASP A 116 11.60 2.15 7.30
N LYS A 117 12.11 1.84 6.11
CA LYS A 117 13.53 1.96 5.74
C LYS A 117 13.82 3.08 4.73
N GLU A 118 12.78 3.74 4.23
CA GLU A 118 12.85 4.97 3.42
C GLU A 118 13.31 6.14 4.29
#